data_AF-A0A8B5XAR1-F1
#
_entry.id   AF-A0A8B5XAR1-F1
#
_cell.length_a   1.000
_cell.length_b   1.000
_cell.length_c   1.000
_cell.angle_alpha   90.00
_cell.angle_beta   90.00
_cell.angle_gamma   90.00
#
_symmetry.space_group_name_H-M   'P 1'
#
loop_
_entity.id
_entity.type
_entity.pdbx_description
1 polymer ?
#
loop_
_entity_poly.entity_id
_entity_poly.type
_entity_poly.pdbx_seq_one_letter_code
_entity_poly.pdbx_strand_id
1 'polypeptide(L)'
;MSTPSDNKQPGVEETTWKQPAGNVPTDATKATQVELENVEGETVLLDQSSAEHVRGDRVTMKMSKASSIEASSVQMEKSAAVSVEADRAAMQECAAVHVDANHLRMVKSETIFAQSNELIMEDGSQAILIITGGLTGEAKALIRAPAAAVIGALFAVLAAIMFAIIQGSRK
;
A
#
# COMPACT_ATOMS: atom_id res chain seq x y z
N MET A 1 -2.19 -37.97 -3.70
CA MET A 1 -2.59 -36.82 -2.84
C MET A 1 -1.43 -35.84 -2.89
N SER A 2 -1.42 -35.00 -3.92
CA SER A 2 -0.26 -34.17 -4.27
C SER A 2 -0.39 -32.82 -3.57
N THR A 3 0.62 -32.45 -2.78
CA THR A 3 0.79 -31.13 -2.19
C THR A 3 0.86 -30.07 -3.30
N PRO A 4 0.17 -28.93 -3.19
CA PRO A 4 0.41 -27.81 -4.09
C PRO A 4 1.79 -27.23 -3.75
N SER A 5 2.73 -27.35 -4.68
CA SER A 5 4.01 -26.67 -4.65
C SER A 5 3.78 -25.17 -4.84
N ASP A 6 3.91 -24.40 -3.78
CA ASP A 6 4.01 -22.94 -3.79
C ASP A 6 5.33 -22.53 -4.44
N ASN A 7 5.39 -22.64 -5.77
CA ASN A 7 6.53 -22.15 -6.56
C ASN A 7 6.21 -20.73 -7.01
N LYS A 8 6.47 -19.74 -6.14
CA LYS A 8 6.50 -18.32 -6.52
C LYS A 8 7.66 -18.10 -7.50
N GLN A 9 7.39 -18.24 -8.79
CA GLN A 9 8.35 -17.87 -9.81
C GLN A 9 8.34 -16.33 -9.96
N PRO A 10 9.50 -15.66 -9.97
CA PRO A 10 9.58 -14.23 -10.25
C PRO A 10 9.03 -13.92 -11.64
N GLY A 11 8.15 -12.93 -11.77
CA GLY A 11 7.54 -12.59 -13.06
C GLY A 11 6.23 -11.82 -12.95
N VAL A 12 5.70 -11.47 -14.13
CA VAL A 12 4.33 -10.97 -14.31
C VAL A 12 3.51 -12.12 -14.87
N GLU A 13 2.46 -12.51 -14.16
CA GLU A 13 1.55 -13.57 -14.55
C GLU A 13 0.13 -13.01 -14.66
N GLU A 14 -0.53 -13.24 -15.79
CA GLU A 14 -1.98 -13.19 -15.83
C GLU A 14 -2.50 -14.38 -15.03
N THR A 15 -3.17 -14.09 -13.92
CA THR A 15 -3.71 -15.10 -13.01
C THR A 15 -5.20 -14.88 -12.80
N THR A 16 -5.93 -15.95 -12.58
CA THR A 16 -7.36 -15.89 -12.26
C THR A 16 -7.51 -15.98 -10.74
N TRP A 17 -7.87 -14.87 -10.09
CA TRP A 17 -8.08 -14.87 -8.64
C TRP A 17 -9.46 -15.45 -8.27
N LYS A 18 -9.52 -16.40 -7.33
CA LYS A 18 -10.78 -16.92 -6.76
C LYS A 18 -11.10 -16.22 -5.44
N GLN A 19 -12.16 -15.41 -5.44
CA GLN A 19 -12.71 -14.80 -4.21
C GLN A 19 -13.30 -15.88 -3.27
N PRO A 20 -13.12 -15.76 -1.94
CA PRO A 20 -13.69 -16.68 -0.96
C PRO A 20 -15.22 -16.56 -0.77
N ALA A 21 -15.90 -15.68 -1.50
CA ALA A 21 -17.34 -15.49 -1.42
C ALA A 21 -17.95 -15.26 -2.82
N GLY A 22 -18.42 -16.33 -3.46
CA GLY A 22 -19.28 -16.27 -4.64
C GLY A 22 -18.56 -16.09 -5.98
N ASN A 23 -18.48 -17.20 -6.71
CA ASN A 23 -17.87 -17.40 -8.03
C ASN A 23 -18.14 -16.31 -9.09
N VAL A 24 -17.10 -15.55 -9.47
CA VAL A 24 -16.76 -15.24 -10.87
C VAL A 24 -15.21 -15.17 -10.96
N PRO A 25 -14.55 -15.93 -11.85
CA PRO A 25 -13.14 -15.72 -12.16
C PRO A 25 -12.95 -14.39 -12.90
N THR A 26 -12.07 -13.53 -12.39
CA THR A 26 -11.75 -12.22 -12.94
C THR A 26 -10.27 -12.17 -13.33
N ASP A 27 -9.96 -11.48 -14.44
CA ASP A 27 -8.58 -11.30 -14.90
C ASP A 27 -7.78 -10.49 -13.87
N ALA A 28 -6.66 -11.06 -13.41
CA ALA A 28 -5.77 -10.41 -12.46
C ALA A 28 -4.33 -10.37 -12.98
N THR A 29 -3.72 -9.20 -12.91
CA THR A 29 -2.29 -9.01 -13.18
C THR A 29 -1.53 -9.18 -11.88
N LYS A 30 -0.78 -10.28 -11.73
CA LYS A 30 0.08 -10.51 -10.57
C LYS A 30 1.53 -10.27 -10.91
N ALA A 31 2.17 -9.40 -10.14
CA ALA A 31 3.60 -9.17 -10.19
C ALA A 31 4.25 -9.70 -8.90
N THR A 32 5.32 -10.47 -9.03
CA THR A 32 6.08 -10.97 -7.87
C THR A 32 7.58 -10.77 -8.08
N GLN A 33 8.22 -10.07 -7.15
CA GLN A 33 9.66 -9.81 -7.16
C GLN A 33 10.17 -9.15 -8.45
N VAL A 34 9.41 -8.22 -9.00
CA VAL A 34 9.73 -7.51 -10.24
C VAL A 34 9.64 -6.00 -10.07
N GLU A 35 10.38 -5.27 -10.90
CA GLU A 35 10.27 -3.83 -11.08
C GLU A 35 9.52 -3.55 -12.39
N LEU A 36 8.47 -2.74 -12.31
CA LEU A 36 7.56 -2.47 -13.41
C LEU A 36 7.42 -0.95 -13.58
N GLU A 37 7.31 -0.50 -14.83
CA GLU A 37 6.98 0.90 -15.10
C GLU A 37 5.47 1.10 -14.92
N ASN A 38 4.66 0.35 -15.66
CA ASN A 38 3.20 0.44 -15.62
C ASN A 38 2.58 -0.94 -15.36
N VAL A 39 1.57 -1.00 -14.49
CA VAL A 39 0.79 -2.22 -14.20
C VAL A 39 -0.68 -1.88 -14.24
N GLU A 40 -1.41 -2.51 -15.15
CA GLU A 40 -2.83 -2.28 -15.34
C GLU A 40 -3.61 -3.60 -15.38
N GLY A 41 -4.87 -3.57 -14.94
CA GLY A 41 -5.79 -4.70 -15.01
C GLY A 41 -7.03 -4.47 -14.15
N GLU A 42 -8.07 -5.30 -14.29
CA GLU A 42 -9.25 -5.20 -13.41
C GLU A 42 -8.86 -5.46 -11.95
N THR A 43 -8.04 -6.50 -11.73
CA THR A 43 -7.40 -6.77 -10.44
C THR A 43 -5.89 -6.73 -10.59
N VAL A 44 -5.19 -5.97 -9.74
CA VAL A 44 -3.72 -5.93 -9.70
C VAL A 44 -3.23 -6.42 -8.35
N LEU A 45 -2.29 -7.36 -8.38
CA LEU A 45 -1.67 -7.97 -7.20
C LEU A 45 -0.16 -7.75 -7.26
N LEU A 46 0.37 -6.91 -6.38
CA LEU A 46 1.82 -6.72 -6.22
C LEU A 46 2.29 -7.40 -4.94
N ASP A 47 3.23 -8.33 -5.07
CA ASP A 47 3.87 -9.00 -3.94
C ASP A 47 5.39 -8.84 -4.06
N GLN A 48 6.03 -8.22 -3.05
CA GLN A 48 7.47 -7.94 -3.05
C GLN A 48 7.96 -7.25 -4.33
N SER A 49 7.13 -6.39 -4.93
CA SER A 49 7.38 -5.78 -6.24
C SER A 49 7.41 -4.25 -6.16
N SER A 50 7.95 -3.61 -7.20
CA SER A 50 7.91 -2.15 -7.34
C SER A 50 7.26 -1.77 -8.66
N ALA A 51 6.40 -0.74 -8.65
CA ALA A 51 5.77 -0.21 -9.85
C ALA A 51 5.85 1.33 -9.88
N GLU A 52 6.01 1.96 -11.03
CA GLU A 52 5.87 3.42 -11.12
C GLU A 52 4.38 3.80 -11.12
N HIS A 53 3.59 3.20 -12.00
CA HIS A 53 2.14 3.41 -12.08
C HIS A 53 1.36 2.10 -11.93
N VAL A 54 0.33 2.13 -11.09
CA VAL A 54 -0.58 1.00 -10.85
C VAL A 54 -2.01 1.47 -11.06
N ARG A 55 -2.73 0.85 -11.99
CA ARG A 55 -4.12 1.17 -12.31
C ARG A 55 -4.99 -0.07 -12.30
N GLY A 56 -6.19 0.02 -11.72
CA GLY A 56 -7.16 -1.07 -11.80
C GLY A 56 -8.42 -0.85 -10.99
N ASP A 57 -9.39 -1.75 -11.06
CA ASP A 57 -10.58 -1.65 -10.20
C ASP A 57 -10.25 -2.05 -8.76
N ARG A 58 -9.38 -3.06 -8.61
CA ARG A 58 -8.89 -3.55 -7.32
C ARG A 58 -7.39 -3.71 -7.34
N VAL A 59 -6.69 -3.01 -6.44
CA VAL A 59 -5.25 -3.10 -6.26
C VAL A 59 -4.96 -3.65 -4.88
N THR A 60 -4.15 -4.71 -4.81
CA THR A 60 -3.63 -5.26 -3.55
C THR A 60 -2.11 -5.27 -3.60
N MET A 61 -1.48 -4.71 -2.57
CA MET A 61 -0.04 -4.62 -2.43
C MET A 61 0.42 -5.25 -1.12
N LYS A 62 1.42 -6.13 -1.20
CA LYS A 62 2.07 -6.73 -0.04
C LYS A 62 3.58 -6.55 -0.16
N MET A 63 4.22 -5.97 0.86
CA MET A 63 5.68 -5.73 0.86
C MET A 63 6.19 -5.04 -0.41
N SER A 64 5.39 -4.15 -0.99
CA SER A 64 5.61 -3.59 -2.34
C SER A 64 5.71 -2.07 -2.32
N LYS A 65 6.17 -1.48 -3.43
CA LYS A 65 6.32 -0.03 -3.60
C LYS A 65 5.61 0.45 -4.87
N ALA A 66 4.97 1.61 -4.80
CA ALA A 66 4.38 2.26 -5.97
C ALA A 66 4.66 3.76 -5.97
N SER A 67 4.90 4.38 -7.13
CA SER A 67 4.89 5.85 -7.21
C SER A 67 3.46 6.38 -7.24
N SER A 68 2.59 5.82 -8.09
CA SER A 68 1.19 6.22 -8.19
C SER A 68 0.26 5.00 -8.23
N ILE A 69 -0.85 5.08 -7.51
CA ILE A 69 -1.92 4.09 -7.51
C ILE A 69 -3.23 4.80 -7.79
N GLU A 70 -3.97 4.35 -8.79
CA GLU A 70 -5.33 4.81 -9.10
C GLU A 70 -6.26 3.60 -9.22
N ALA A 71 -7.20 3.46 -8.28
CA ALA A 71 -8.11 2.33 -8.28
C ALA A 71 -9.40 2.54 -7.49
N SER A 72 -10.50 1.87 -7.84
CA SER A 72 -11.72 1.92 -7.02
C SER A 72 -11.48 1.36 -5.61
N SER A 73 -10.66 0.32 -5.47
CA SER A 73 -10.28 -0.22 -4.16
C SER A 73 -8.79 -0.52 -4.06
N VAL A 74 -8.15 -0.01 -3.01
CA VAL A 74 -6.74 -0.22 -2.69
C VAL A 74 -6.60 -0.91 -1.34
N GLN A 75 -5.84 -1.99 -1.30
CA GLN A 75 -5.44 -2.68 -0.06
C GLN A 75 -3.92 -2.78 -0.01
N MET A 76 -3.32 -2.23 1.04
CA MET A 76 -1.88 -2.22 1.23
C MET A 76 -1.50 -2.85 2.57
N GLU A 77 -0.55 -3.78 2.55
CA GLU A 77 0.07 -4.39 3.72
C GLU A 77 1.59 -4.24 3.64
N LYS A 78 2.23 -3.66 4.66
CA LYS A 78 3.70 -3.50 4.74
C LYS A 78 4.32 -2.87 3.48
N SER A 79 3.60 -1.93 2.87
CA SER A 79 3.91 -1.37 1.55
C SER A 79 4.07 0.14 1.60
N ALA A 80 4.65 0.73 0.56
CA ALA A 80 4.85 2.17 0.45
C ALA A 80 4.32 2.74 -0.87
N ALA A 81 3.72 3.93 -0.84
CA ALA A 81 3.26 4.64 -2.04
C ALA A 81 3.57 6.14 -1.99
N VAL A 82 3.79 6.80 -3.14
CA VAL A 82 3.87 8.27 -3.17
C VAL A 82 2.46 8.87 -3.26
N SER A 83 1.65 8.43 -4.22
CA SER A 83 0.26 8.87 -4.37
C SER A 83 -0.69 7.69 -4.41
N VAL A 84 -1.79 7.79 -3.67
CA VAL A 84 -2.89 6.81 -3.67
C VAL A 84 -4.20 7.55 -3.90
N GLU A 85 -4.86 7.27 -5.01
CA GLU A 85 -6.20 7.77 -5.33
C GLU A 85 -7.18 6.60 -5.41
N ALA A 86 -8.21 6.61 -4.56
CA ALA A 86 -9.18 5.52 -4.53
C ALA A 86 -10.57 5.87 -3.98
N ASP A 87 -11.60 5.12 -4.35
CA ASP A 87 -12.87 5.22 -3.61
C ASP A 87 -12.73 4.63 -2.20
N ARG A 88 -11.99 3.53 -2.07
CA ARG A 88 -11.75 2.85 -0.78
C ARG A 88 -10.30 2.47 -0.64
N ALA A 89 -9.64 2.93 0.41
CA ALA A 89 -8.27 2.59 0.73
C ALA A 89 -8.16 1.97 2.13
N ALA A 90 -7.50 0.83 2.22
CA ALA A 90 -7.15 0.17 3.47
C ALA A 90 -5.64 -0.01 3.56
N MET A 91 -5.04 0.53 4.61
CA MET A 91 -3.59 0.55 4.84
C MET A 91 -3.26 -0.10 6.17
N GLN A 92 -2.35 -1.08 6.15
CA GLN A 92 -1.85 -1.75 7.35
C GLN A 92 -0.32 -1.80 7.36
N GLU A 93 0.31 -1.21 8.37
CA GLU A 93 1.78 -1.12 8.47
C GLU A 93 2.41 -0.49 7.22
N CYS A 94 1.74 0.52 6.63
CA CYS A 94 2.14 1.14 5.37
C CYS A 94 2.62 2.59 5.55
N ALA A 95 3.29 3.12 4.53
CA ALA A 95 3.65 4.53 4.44
C ALA A 95 3.19 5.14 3.11
N ALA A 96 2.53 6.29 3.13
CA ALA A 96 2.14 7.00 1.92
C ALA A 96 2.41 8.51 2.00
N VAL A 97 2.86 9.14 0.92
CA VAL A 97 3.03 10.62 0.93
C VAL A 97 1.67 11.32 0.82
N HIS A 98 0.88 10.96 -0.18
CA HIS A 98 -0.43 11.53 -0.45
C HIS A 98 -1.47 10.43 -0.63
N VAL A 99 -2.59 10.54 0.08
CA VAL A 99 -3.72 9.64 -0.02
C VAL A 99 -4.99 10.47 -0.20
N ASP A 100 -5.66 10.31 -1.33
CA ASP A 100 -7.00 10.82 -1.57
C ASP A 100 -7.94 9.62 -1.69
N ALA A 101 -8.82 9.45 -0.70
CA ALA A 101 -9.81 8.38 -0.79
C ALA A 101 -11.16 8.71 -0.14
N ASN A 102 -12.27 8.33 -0.79
CA ASN A 102 -13.60 8.56 -0.22
C ASN A 102 -13.74 7.89 1.16
N HIS A 103 -13.30 6.63 1.29
CA HIS A 103 -13.20 5.92 2.57
C HIS A 103 -11.77 5.45 2.81
N LEU A 104 -11.13 5.96 3.86
CA LEU A 104 -9.76 5.61 4.23
C LEU A 104 -9.74 4.91 5.59
N ARG A 105 -9.16 3.70 5.65
CA ARG A 105 -8.85 2.99 6.90
C ARG A 105 -7.35 2.81 7.06
N MET A 106 -6.81 3.26 8.18
CA MET A 106 -5.39 3.17 8.50
C MET A 106 -5.19 2.41 9.81
N VAL A 107 -4.25 1.47 9.79
CA VAL A 107 -3.82 0.68 10.96
C VAL A 107 -2.31 0.66 11.02
N LYS A 108 -1.70 1.18 12.09
CA LYS A 108 -0.24 1.29 12.24
C LYS A 108 0.45 1.89 11.00
N SER A 109 -0.24 2.81 10.32
CA SER A 109 0.18 3.33 9.02
C SER A 109 0.43 4.83 9.07
N GLU A 110 1.32 5.30 8.22
CA GLU A 110 1.79 6.67 8.23
C GLU A 110 1.49 7.37 6.93
N THR A 111 1.04 8.61 7.00
CA THR A 111 0.91 9.47 5.82
C THR A 111 1.30 10.91 6.07
N ILE A 112 1.71 11.63 5.03
CA ILE A 112 1.95 13.07 5.13
C ILE A 112 0.63 13.80 4.91
N PHE A 113 -0.05 13.53 3.79
CA PHE A 113 -1.30 14.18 3.41
C PHE A 113 -2.39 13.13 3.20
N ALA A 114 -3.47 13.23 3.97
CA ALA A 114 -4.67 12.41 3.80
C ALA A 114 -5.88 13.30 3.53
N GLN A 115 -6.56 13.04 2.41
CA GLN A 115 -7.86 13.61 2.09
C GLN A 115 -8.89 12.47 2.05
N SER A 116 -10.00 12.60 2.78
CA SER A 116 -11.05 11.58 2.76
C SER A 116 -12.41 12.05 3.27
N ASN A 117 -13.49 11.51 2.72
CA ASN A 117 -14.83 11.80 3.25
C ASN A 117 -15.07 11.09 4.58
N GLU A 118 -14.63 9.84 4.69
CA GLU A 118 -14.66 9.05 5.91
C GLU A 118 -13.26 8.50 6.23
N LEU A 119 -12.74 8.83 7.42
CA LEU A 119 -11.45 8.38 7.90
C LEU A 119 -11.58 7.55 9.18
N ILE A 120 -11.08 6.33 9.14
CA ILE A 120 -10.93 5.44 10.29
C ILE A 120 -9.43 5.26 10.56
N MET A 121 -8.94 5.80 11.67
CA MET A 121 -7.57 5.61 12.11
C MET A 121 -7.55 4.75 13.37
N GLU A 122 -6.80 3.66 13.34
CA GLU A 122 -6.57 2.76 14.47
C GLU A 122 -5.19 2.99 15.09
N ASP A 123 -4.99 2.46 16.30
CA ASP A 123 -3.79 2.66 17.11
C ASP A 123 -2.48 2.52 16.31
N GLY A 124 -1.61 3.51 16.47
CA GLY A 124 -0.33 3.60 15.78
C GLY A 124 -0.39 4.21 14.38
N SER A 125 -1.56 4.67 13.92
CA SER A 125 -1.66 5.41 12.65
C SER A 125 -1.39 6.88 12.84
N GLN A 126 -0.67 7.50 11.89
CA GLN A 126 -0.32 8.91 11.94
C GLN A 126 -0.51 9.58 10.58
N ALA A 127 -1.00 10.83 10.60
CA ALA A 127 -1.08 11.70 9.45
C ALA A 127 -0.61 13.11 9.84
N ILE A 128 0.15 13.80 8.98
CA ILE A 128 0.60 15.17 9.26
C ILE A 128 -0.51 16.18 8.96
N LEU A 129 -1.16 16.05 7.80
CA LEU A 129 -2.31 16.86 7.41
C LEU A 129 -3.48 15.97 7.03
N ILE A 130 -4.66 16.29 7.56
CA ILE A 130 -5.91 15.59 7.26
C ILE A 130 -6.94 16.61 6.78
N ILE A 131 -7.52 16.38 5.61
CA ILE A 131 -8.71 17.08 5.11
C ILE A 131 -9.83 16.06 5.07
N THR A 132 -10.88 16.26 5.88
CA THR A 132 -11.97 15.28 5.94
C THR A 132 -13.35 15.86 6.14
N GLY A 133 -14.34 15.24 5.50
CA GLY A 133 -15.76 15.59 5.62
C GLY A 133 -16.44 15.01 6.86
N GLY A 134 -15.88 13.96 7.47
CA GLY A 134 -16.41 13.30 8.67
C GLY A 134 -15.38 12.39 9.34
N LEU A 135 -15.10 12.65 10.62
CA LEU A 135 -14.23 11.82 11.46
C LEU A 135 -15.09 10.89 12.34
N THR A 136 -14.94 9.58 12.18
CA THR A 136 -15.58 8.59 13.05
C THR A 136 -14.52 7.70 13.68
N GLY A 137 -14.13 7.99 14.92
CA GLY A 137 -13.12 7.27 15.69
C GLY A 137 -12.49 8.12 16.79
N GLU A 138 -11.76 7.51 17.73
CA GLU A 138 -10.92 8.23 18.70
C GLU A 138 -9.70 8.84 18.00
N ALA A 139 -9.91 9.92 17.24
CA ALA A 139 -8.82 10.68 16.67
C ALA A 139 -8.09 11.45 17.78
N LYS A 140 -7.05 10.84 18.36
CA LYS A 140 -6.02 11.63 19.06
C LYS A 140 -5.27 12.44 18.01
N ALA A 141 -5.74 13.64 17.71
CA ALA A 141 -4.94 14.63 17.01
C ALA A 141 -3.65 14.86 17.80
N LEU A 142 -2.55 14.28 17.30
CA LEU A 142 -1.23 14.28 17.92
C LEU A 142 -0.54 15.64 17.76
N ILE A 143 -1.14 16.72 18.29
CA ILE A 143 -0.31 17.74 18.93
C ILE A 143 -0.16 17.34 20.40
N ARG A 144 0.66 16.32 20.61
CA ARG A 144 1.39 16.13 21.87
C ARG A 144 2.69 15.37 21.57
N ALA A 145 3.79 16.12 21.51
CA ALA A 145 5.14 15.58 21.59
C ALA A 145 5.27 14.70 22.85
N PRO A 146 5.95 13.53 22.84
CA PRO A 146 6.96 13.04 21.90
C PRO A 146 6.77 11.55 21.52
N ALA A 147 6.21 11.25 20.34
CA ALA A 147 6.24 9.89 19.76
C ALA A 147 6.99 9.82 18.41
N ALA A 148 7.32 10.97 17.83
CA ALA A 148 8.03 11.08 16.54
C ALA A 148 9.45 10.49 16.54
N ALA A 149 10.08 10.33 17.71
CA ALA A 149 11.45 9.84 17.81
C ALA A 149 11.58 8.32 17.59
N VAL A 150 10.54 7.53 17.89
CA VAL A 150 10.64 6.06 17.79
C VAL A 150 10.33 5.58 16.38
N ILE A 151 9.39 6.22 15.67
CA ILE A 151 8.99 5.74 14.34
C ILE A 151 9.85 6.34 13.22
N GLY A 152 10.29 7.59 13.38
CA GLY A 152 11.32 8.17 12.50
C GLY A 152 12.63 7.38 12.52
N ALA A 153 12.99 6.77 13.66
CA ALA A 153 14.18 5.94 13.77
C ALA A 153 14.10 4.63 12.96
N LEU A 154 12.93 3.97 12.94
CA LEU A 154 12.74 2.74 12.14
C LEU A 154 12.72 3.05 10.64
N PHE A 155 12.07 4.15 10.25
CA PHE A 155 12.04 4.58 8.85
C PHE A 155 13.41 5.04 8.36
N ALA A 156 14.19 5.75 9.20
CA ALA A 156 15.57 6.13 8.87
C ALA A 156 16.47 4.91 8.70
N VAL A 157 16.29 3.86 9.52
CA VAL A 157 17.04 2.60 9.36
C VAL A 157 16.66 1.90 8.06
N LEU A 158 15.37 1.77 7.75
CA LEU A 158 14.92 1.14 6.50
C LEU A 158 15.34 1.94 5.27
N ALA A 159 15.23 3.27 5.32
CA ALA A 159 15.67 4.16 4.25
C ALA A 159 17.20 4.10 4.07
N ALA A 160 17.98 4.04 5.16
CA ALA A 160 19.43 3.89 5.10
C ALA A 160 19.85 2.54 4.51
N ILE A 161 19.17 1.45 4.86
CA ILE A 161 19.41 0.13 4.27
C ILE A 161 19.09 0.15 2.77
N MET A 162 17.95 0.71 2.40
CA MET A 162 17.54 0.84 1.00
C MET A 162 18.52 1.70 0.19
N PHE A 163 18.97 2.82 0.77
CA PHE A 163 19.95 3.70 0.14
C PHE A 163 21.33 3.04 0.01
N ALA A 164 21.76 2.25 1.00
CA ALA A 164 23.00 1.48 0.94
C ALA A 164 22.96 0.40 -0.14
N ILE A 165 21.82 -0.26 -0.35
CA ILE A 165 21.65 -1.24 -1.43
C ILE A 165 21.71 -0.56 -2.80
N ILE A 166 21.06 0.59 -2.96
CA ILE A 166 21.06 1.38 -4.21
C ILE A 166 22.45 1.93 -4.55
N GLN A 167 23.24 2.34 -3.55
CA GLN A 167 24.62 2.80 -3.80
C GLN A 167 25.61 1.66 -4.02
N GLY A 168 25.39 0.50 -3.39
CA GLY A 168 26.25 -0.67 -3.52
C GLY A 168 26.25 -1.29 -4.93
N SER A 169 25.20 -1.07 -5.73
CA SER A 169 25.11 -1.54 -7.11
C SER A 169 25.78 -0.63 -8.14
N ARG A 170 26.37 0.51 -7.72
CA ARG A 170 27.08 1.47 -8.59
C ARG A 170 28.61 1.42 -8.48
N LYS A 171 29.21 0.32 -7.99
CA LYS A 171 30.67 0.12 -7.97
C LYS A 171 31.10 -1.05 -8.82
#